data_AF-A0A8T5PI91-F1
#
_entry.id   AF-A0A8T5PI91-F1
#
_cell.length_a   1.000
_cell.length_b   1.000
_cell.length_c   1.000
_cell.angle_alpha   90.00
_cell.angle_beta   90.00
_cell.angle_gamma   90.00
#
_symmetry.space_group_name_H-M   'P 1'
#
loop_
_entity.id
_entity.type
_entity.pdbx_description
1 polymer ?
#
loop_
_entity_poly.entity_id
_entity_poly.type
_entity_poly.pdbx_seq_one_letter_code
_entity_poly.pdbx_strand_id
1 'polypeptide(L)' 'MLVLSNSNSKLTQKEIQSLTGLSIRSVKNSLKLLKDLGLVNELINLSDMRRKTYILGCE' A
#
# COMPACT_ATOMS: atom_id res chain seq x y z
N MET A 1 0.58 16.00 9.95
CA MET A 1 1.75 15.09 9.95
C MET A 1 1.25 13.74 10.45
N LEU A 2 0.95 12.80 9.55
CA LEU A 2 0.31 11.53 9.91
C LEU A 2 1.36 10.43 10.05
N VAL A 3 1.37 9.86 11.25
CA VAL A 3 2.28 8.87 11.82
C VAL A 3 2.15 7.54 11.06
N LEU A 4 3.20 7.14 10.35
CA LEU A 4 3.33 5.83 9.68
C LEU A 4 3.88 4.74 10.64
N SER A 5 3.66 4.85 11.94
CA SER A 5 4.27 3.98 12.95
C SER A 5 3.51 2.68 13.24
N ASN A 6 2.63 2.23 12.35
CA ASN A 6 1.96 0.94 12.53
C ASN A 6 2.40 -0.05 11.46
N SER A 7 3.58 -0.64 11.67
CA SER A 7 4.28 -1.55 10.76
C SER A 7 3.47 -2.79 10.34
N ASN A 8 2.35 -3.08 11.00
CA ASN A 8 1.46 -4.21 10.72
C ASN A 8 0.11 -3.83 10.08
N SER A 9 -0.10 -2.57 9.71
CA SER A 9 -1.36 -2.15 9.10
C SER A 9 -1.44 -2.54 7.62
N LYS A 10 -2.37 -3.43 7.29
CA LYS A 10 -2.72 -3.77 5.90
C LYS A 10 -3.61 -2.66 5.33
N LEU A 11 -3.13 -1.97 4.31
CA LEU A 11 -3.84 -0.87 3.69
C LEU A 11 -4.18 -1.17 2.23
N THR A 12 -5.36 -0.78 1.80
CA THR A 12 -5.78 -0.79 0.40
C THR A 12 -5.34 0.49 -0.31
N GLN A 13 -5.32 0.48 -1.65
CA GLN A 13 -5.03 1.69 -2.44
C GLN A 13 -5.98 2.86 -2.10
N LYS A 14 -7.25 2.57 -1.79
CA LYS A 14 -8.24 3.60 -1.43
C LYS A 14 -7.92 4.23 -0.07
N GLU A 15 -7.51 3.44 0.91
CA GLU A 15 -7.11 3.97 2.22
C GLU A 15 -5.85 4.82 2.11
N ILE A 16 -4.85 4.37 1.34
CA ILE A 16 -3.62 5.13 1.09
C ILE A 16 -3.93 6.44 0.35
N GLN A 17 -4.84 6.40 -0.62
CA GLN A 17 -5.33 7.59 -1.30
C GLN A 17 -5.94 8.61 -0.32
N SER A 18 -6.80 8.13 0.58
CA SER A 18 -7.44 8.96 1.61
C SER A 18 -6.40 9.58 2.56
N LEU A 19 -5.41 8.80 2.99
CA LEU A 19 -4.37 9.24 3.93
C LEU A 19 -3.39 10.24 3.31
N THR A 20 -3.09 10.10 2.02
CA THR A 20 -2.06 10.91 1.35
C THR A 20 -2.63 12.09 0.57
N GLY A 21 -3.93 12.08 0.26
CA GLY A 21 -4.57 13.06 -0.63
C GLY A 21 -4.12 12.96 -2.09
N LEU A 22 -3.32 11.95 -2.45
CA LEU A 22 -2.83 11.76 -3.81
C LEU A 22 -3.94 11.21 -4.73
N SER A 23 -3.79 11.42 -6.03
CA SER A 23 -4.66 10.77 -7.01
C SER A 23 -4.46 9.24 -6.97
N ILE A 24 -5.50 8.47 -7.28
CA ILE A 24 -5.40 7.00 -7.34
C ILE A 24 -4.32 6.52 -8.33
N ARG A 25 -4.10 7.27 -9.43
CA ARG A 25 -3.03 6.99 -10.39
C ARG A 25 -1.66 7.18 -9.77
N SER A 26 -1.47 8.27 -9.04
CA SER A 26 -0.22 8.56 -8.32
C SER A 26 0.05 7.48 -7.27
N VAL A 27 -0.94 7.12 -6.46
CA VAL A 27 -0.85 6.04 -5.46
C VAL A 27 -0.41 4.73 -6.11
N LYS A 28 -1.04 4.35 -7.24
CA LYS A 28 -0.69 3.12 -7.96
C LYS A 28 0.75 3.13 -8.45
N ASN A 29 1.22 4.24 -9.03
CA ASN A 29 2.58 4.36 -9.53
C ASN A 29 3.61 4.34 -8.38
N SER A 30 3.33 5.06 -7.29
CA SER A 30 4.16 5.07 -6.10
C SER A 30 4.23 3.69 -5.45
N LEU A 31 3.12 2.98 -5.30
CA LEU A 31 3.11 1.62 -4.74
C LEU A 31 3.86 0.63 -5.63
N LYS A 32 3.78 0.76 -6.96
CA LYS A 32 4.58 -0.06 -7.86
C LYS A 32 6.08 0.19 -7.62
N LEU A 33 6.49 1.46 -7.57
CA LEU A 33 7.89 1.82 -7.32
C LEU A 33 8.37 1.34 -5.95
N LEU A 34 7.57 1.53 -4.88
CA LEU A 34 7.92 1.09 -3.53
C LEU A 34 8.02 -0.44 -3.41
N LYS A 35 7.14 -1.16 -4.13
CA LYS A 35 7.22 -2.63 -4.24
C LYS A 35 8.48 -3.06 -4.97
N ASP A 36 8.80 -2.42 -6.10
CA ASP A 36 10.00 -2.74 -6.88
C ASP A 36 11.29 -2.47 -6.09
N LEU A 37 11.26 -1.51 -5.15
CA LEU A 37 12.34 -1.23 -4.19
C LEU A 37 12.35 -2.13 -2.95
N GLY A 38 11.38 -3.04 -2.80
CA GLY A 38 11.27 -3.93 -1.63
C GLY A 38 10.76 -3.25 -0.34
N LEU A 39 10.33 -1.99 -0.41
CA LEU A 39 9.85 -1.22 0.75
C LEU A 39 8.41 -1.55 1.16
N VAL A 40 7.64 -2.19 0.27
CA VAL A 40 6.24 -2.54 0.48
C VAL A 40 5.95 -3.91 -0.12
N ASN A 41 5.25 -4.77 0.64
CA ASN A 41 4.76 -6.04 0.14
C ASN A 41 3.29 -5.92 -0.31
N GLU A 42 2.99 -6.44 -1.51
CA GLU A 42 1.64 -6.57 -2.04
C GLU A 42 1.07 -7.94 -1.67
N LEU A 43 -0.03 -7.96 -0.93
CA LEU A 43 -0.77 -9.15 -0.57
C LEU A 43 -2.03 -9.26 -1.42
N ILE A 44 -2.23 -10.43 -2.02
CA ILE A 44 -3.45 -10.76 -2.76
C ILE A 44 -4.41 -11.44 -1.79
N ASN A 45 -5.66 -11.00 -1.75
CA ASN A 45 -6.68 -11.71 -0.99
C ASN A 45 -7.08 -12.98 -1.77
N LEU A 46 -6.87 -14.16 -1.18
CA LEU A 46 -7.18 -15.44 -1.85
C LEU A 46 -8.69 -15.65 -2.08
N SER A 47 -9.55 -15.05 -1.25
CA SER A 47 -11.00 -15.11 -1.42
C SER A 47 -11.50 -14.15 -2.51
N ASP A 48 -10.76 -13.09 -2.79
CA ASP A 48 -11.07 -12.10 -3.83
C ASP A 48 -9.75 -11.58 -4.44
N MET A 49 -9.28 -12.26 -5.49
CA MET A 49 -7.99 -11.94 -6.13
C MET A 49 -7.94 -10.54 -6.76
N ARG A 50 -9.10 -9.86 -6.90
CA ARG A 50 -9.16 -8.47 -7.37
C ARG A 50 -8.76 -7.48 -6.28
N ARG A 51 -8.83 -7.88 -5.01
CA ARG A 51 -8.45 -7.05 -3.88
C ARG A 51 -6.98 -7.24 -3.52
N LYS A 52 -6.28 -6.11 -3.48
CA LYS A 52 -4.88 -6.01 -3.11
C LYS A 52 -4.74 -5.15 -1.86
N THR A 53 -3.95 -5.63 -0.92
CA THR A 53 -3.54 -4.88 0.26
C THR A 53 -2.02 -4.75 0.28
N TYR A 54 -1.54 -3.72 0.95
CA TYR A 54 -0.15 -3.32 1.00
C TYR A 54 0.27 -3.22 2.46
N ILE A 55 1.45 -3.75 2.77
CA ILE A 55 2.09 -3.64 4.08
C ILE A 55 3.52 -3.14 3.89
N LEU A 56 4.09 -2.52 4.91
CA LEU A 56 5.52 -2.19 4.90
C LEU A 56 6.36 -3.47 4.77
N GLY A 57 7.38 -3.41 3.92
CA GLY A 57 8.41 -4.44 3.86
C GLY A 57 9.29 -4.32 5.10
N CYS A 58 9.27 -5.35 5.95
CA CYS A 58 10.35 -5.56 6.90
C CYS A 58 11.47 -6.28 6.15
N GLU A 59 12.68 -5.73 6.21
CA GLU A 59 13.90 -6.54 6.08
C GLU A 59 13.90 -7.67 7.13
#